data_AF-A0A944JEU7-F1
#
_entry.id   AF-A0A944JEU7-F1
#
_cell.length_a   1.000
_cell.length_b   1.000
_cell.length_c   1.000
_cell.angle_alpha   90.00
_cell.angle_beta   90.00
_cell.angle_gamma   90.00
#
_symmetry.space_group_name_H-M   'P 1'
#
loop_
_entity.id
_entity.type
_entity.pdbx_description
1 polymer ?
#
loop_
_entity_poly.entity_id
_entity_poly.type
_entity_poly.pdbx_seq_one_letter_code
_entity_poly.pdbx_strand_id
1 'polypeptide(L)'
;QRMKEAQWRQKSLDLARYHAKHFGCRMARDRFPVPQSLRDFMNGAEDMADGHMAIISTDSVNKAFGHGMSISPAVPWISRDMTRFTSCVMAAYIGPIGIRYEWVADGIPDEERDQFFHHSHPVINYFRNEKDVVMKKTRKPGRFARLVQWAYRP
;
A
#
# COMPACT_ATOMS: atom_id res chain seq x y z
N GLN A 1 -24.96 -10.48 9.94
CA GLN A 1 -24.15 -10.04 8.78
C GLN A 1 -23.43 -8.73 9.07
N ARG A 2 -24.13 -7.64 9.43
CA ARG A 2 -23.54 -6.33 9.80
C ARG A 2 -22.46 -6.35 10.90
N MET A 3 -22.59 -7.18 11.94
CA MET A 3 -21.54 -7.33 12.97
C MET A 3 -20.21 -7.84 12.41
N LYS A 4 -20.22 -8.66 11.35
CA LYS A 4 -18.99 -9.16 10.70
C LYS A 4 -18.33 -8.07 9.86
N GLU A 5 -19.12 -7.21 9.21
CA GLU A 5 -18.62 -6.09 8.39
C GLU A 5 -17.96 -5.00 9.25
N ALA A 6 -18.59 -4.62 10.36
CA ALA A 6 -18.00 -3.65 11.29
C ALA A 6 -16.69 -4.18 11.90
N GLN A 7 -16.66 -5.46 12.29
CA GLN A 7 -15.45 -6.11 12.79
C GLN A 7 -14.36 -6.21 11.72
N TRP A 8 -14.72 -6.48 10.47
CA TRP A 8 -13.80 -6.51 9.33
C TRP A 8 -13.17 -5.14 9.08
N ARG A 9 -14.00 -4.09 9.03
CA ARG A 9 -13.55 -2.71 8.83
C ARG A 9 -12.55 -2.31 9.91
N GLN A 10 -12.87 -2.58 11.18
CA GLN A 10 -11.97 -2.30 12.30
C GLN A 10 -10.63 -3.05 12.15
N LYS A 11 -10.66 -4.36 11.89
CA LYS A 11 -9.44 -5.16 11.72
C LYS A 11 -8.59 -4.69 10.53
N SER A 12 -9.24 -4.24 9.45
CA SER A 12 -8.55 -3.71 8.26
C SER A 12 -7.86 -2.39 8.56
N LEU A 13 -8.50 -1.50 9.34
CA LEU A 13 -7.88 -0.27 9.83
C LEU A 13 -6.73 -0.56 10.80
N ASP A 14 -6.88 -1.53 11.70
CA ASP A 14 -5.81 -1.90 12.63
C ASP A 14 -4.60 -2.48 11.88
N LEU A 15 -4.83 -3.28 10.84
CA LEU A 15 -3.77 -3.75 9.94
C LEU A 15 -3.10 -2.58 9.19
N ALA A 16 -3.88 -1.65 8.67
CA ALA A 16 -3.36 -0.46 8.01
C ALA A 16 -2.49 0.38 8.95
N ARG A 17 -2.92 0.58 10.21
CA ARG A 17 -2.16 1.29 11.25
C ARG A 17 -0.89 0.56 11.66
N TYR A 18 -0.93 -0.77 11.74
CA TYR A 18 0.27 -1.58 11.96
C TYR A 18 1.34 -1.30 10.88
N HIS A 19 0.93 -1.27 9.61
CA HIS A 19 1.83 -0.93 8.51
C HIS A 19 2.23 0.55 8.50
N ALA A 20 1.29 1.47 8.77
CA ALA A 20 1.54 2.90 8.88
C ALA A 20 2.65 3.20 9.90
N LYS A 21 2.65 2.51 11.06
CA LYS A 21 3.71 2.62 12.06
C LYS A 21 5.08 2.26 11.47
N HIS A 22 5.19 1.12 10.78
CA HIS A 22 6.44 0.69 10.16
C HIS A 22 6.93 1.69 9.10
N PHE A 23 6.02 2.20 8.27
CA PHE A 23 6.33 3.21 7.26
C PHE A 23 6.75 4.54 7.87
N GLY A 24 6.04 5.02 8.89
CA GLY A 24 6.40 6.25 9.60
C GLY A 24 7.76 6.15 10.32
N CYS A 25 8.03 5.03 11.00
CA CYS A 25 9.34 4.77 11.60
C CYS A 25 10.45 4.73 10.53
N ARG A 26 10.17 4.12 9.37
CA ARG A 26 11.12 4.07 8.25
C ARG A 26 11.40 5.46 7.69
N MET A 27 10.37 6.26 7.46
CA MET A 27 10.49 7.66 7.02
C MET A 27 11.36 8.47 7.99
N ALA A 28 11.07 8.40 9.29
CA ALA A 28 11.84 9.11 10.30
C ALA A 28 13.33 8.69 10.30
N ARG A 29 13.60 7.38 10.19
CA ARG A 29 14.97 6.84 10.18
C ARG A 29 15.74 7.29 8.94
N ASP A 30 15.09 7.26 7.78
CA ASP A 30 15.68 7.65 6.50
C ASP A 30 15.63 9.18 6.26
N ARG A 31 15.21 9.95 7.28
CA ARG A 31 15.09 11.42 7.28
C ARG A 31 14.12 11.99 6.22
N PHE A 32 13.13 11.20 5.82
CA PHE A 32 11.97 11.70 5.08
C PHE A 32 11.01 12.41 6.04
N PRO A 33 10.28 13.44 5.56
CA PRO A 33 9.21 14.02 6.35
C PRO A 33 8.15 12.96 6.67
N VAL A 34 7.75 12.88 7.94
CA VAL A 34 6.63 12.04 8.38
C VAL A 34 5.37 12.90 8.29
N PRO A 35 4.43 12.60 7.38
CA PRO A 35 3.26 13.43 7.12
C PRO A 35 2.35 13.54 8.34
N GLN A 36 1.68 14.68 8.50
CA GLN A 36 0.75 14.88 9.61
C GLN A 36 -0.47 13.94 9.50
N SER A 37 -1.00 13.75 8.30
CA SER A 37 -2.03 12.75 7.98
C SER A 37 -1.71 11.33 8.48
N LEU A 38 -0.45 10.88 8.32
CA LEU A 38 0.00 9.58 8.79
C LEU A 38 -0.02 9.51 10.34
N ARG A 39 0.32 10.62 11.01
CA ARG A 39 0.23 10.72 12.48
C ARG A 39 -1.23 10.72 12.93
N ASP A 40 -2.09 11.46 12.26
CA ASP A 40 -3.52 11.54 12.56
C ASP A 40 -4.20 10.19 12.34
N PHE A 41 -3.84 9.47 11.27
CA PHE A 41 -4.29 8.11 10.99
C PHE A 41 -3.88 7.13 12.09
N MET A 42 -2.64 7.22 12.57
CA MET A 42 -2.16 6.47 13.73
C MET A 42 -2.93 6.80 15.02
N ASN A 43 -3.44 8.03 15.15
CA ASN A 43 -4.22 8.51 16.28
C ASN A 43 -5.73 8.31 16.16
N GLY A 44 -6.19 7.62 15.10
CA GLY A 44 -7.59 7.22 14.97
C GLY A 44 -8.34 7.81 13.78
N ALA A 45 -7.71 8.67 12.97
CA ALA A 45 -8.33 9.07 11.70
C ALA A 45 -8.59 7.83 10.82
N GLU A 46 -9.64 7.91 9.99
CA GLU A 46 -10.08 6.79 9.15
C GLU A 46 -9.43 6.80 7.76
N ASP A 47 -8.73 7.86 7.38
CA ASP A 47 -8.08 8.01 6.05
C ASP A 47 -6.87 8.96 6.11
N MET A 48 -6.11 9.04 5.01
CA MET A 48 -4.96 9.91 4.79
C MET A 48 -5.10 10.61 3.43
N ALA A 49 -5.12 11.94 3.42
CA ALA A 49 -5.32 12.71 2.18
C ALA A 49 -4.13 12.67 1.20
N ASP A 50 -2.95 12.28 1.66
CA ASP A 50 -1.68 12.29 0.93
C ASP A 50 -0.97 10.93 0.95
N GLY A 51 -1.62 9.91 1.50
CA GLY A 51 -1.09 8.57 1.70
C GLY A 51 -2.00 7.53 1.09
N HIS A 52 -1.45 6.52 0.42
CA HIS A 52 -2.24 5.46 -0.21
C HIS A 52 -1.66 4.07 0.10
N MET A 53 -2.52 3.18 0.58
CA MET A 53 -2.20 1.79 0.90
C MET A 53 -2.95 0.81 0.00
N ALA A 54 -2.19 -0.08 -0.66
CA ALA A 54 -2.75 -1.18 -1.44
C ALA A 54 -2.20 -2.53 -0.96
N ILE A 55 -3.06 -3.55 -0.94
CA ILE A 55 -2.61 -4.93 -0.76
C ILE A 55 -1.93 -5.39 -2.06
N ILE A 56 -0.73 -5.93 -1.93
CA ILE A 56 0.11 -6.35 -3.05
C ILE A 56 0.67 -7.76 -2.84
N SER A 57 1.09 -8.37 -3.95
CA SER A 57 1.97 -9.55 -3.96
C SER A 57 2.93 -9.44 -5.13
N THR A 58 4.15 -9.96 -4.99
CA THR A 58 5.16 -9.93 -6.05
C THR A 58 5.78 -11.30 -6.30
N ASP A 59 6.01 -11.61 -7.57
CA ASP A 59 6.68 -12.86 -7.95
C ASP A 59 8.12 -12.93 -7.38
N SER A 60 8.75 -11.78 -7.12
CA SER A 60 10.09 -11.69 -6.52
C SER A 60 10.10 -11.98 -5.02
N VAL A 61 9.14 -11.46 -4.25
CA VAL A 61 9.06 -11.69 -2.80
C VAL A 61 8.65 -13.11 -2.49
N ASN A 62 7.74 -13.69 -3.28
CA ASN A 62 7.38 -15.11 -3.17
C ASN A 62 8.59 -16.04 -3.28
N LYS A 63 9.58 -15.67 -4.09
CA LYS A 63 10.80 -16.46 -4.31
C LYS A 63 11.88 -16.22 -3.25
N ALA A 64 11.98 -15.00 -2.72
CA ALA A 64 13.08 -14.58 -1.85
C ALA A 64 12.74 -14.63 -0.35
N PHE A 65 11.49 -14.40 0.03
CA PHE A 65 11.06 -14.19 1.42
C PHE A 65 9.82 -15.01 1.75
N GLY A 66 9.77 -16.27 1.29
CA GLY A 66 8.62 -17.16 1.48
C GLY A 66 8.11 -17.24 2.92
N HIS A 67 8.95 -16.91 3.91
CA HIS A 67 8.61 -16.80 5.33
C HIS A 67 9.19 -15.51 5.95
N GLY A 68 8.51 -14.95 6.96
CA GLY A 68 8.97 -13.79 7.72
C GLY A 68 8.48 -12.44 7.20
N MET A 69 8.89 -11.36 7.87
CA MET A 69 8.57 -9.98 7.49
C MET A 69 9.74 -9.36 6.73
N SER A 70 9.45 -8.73 5.58
CA SER A 70 10.43 -8.03 4.75
C SER A 70 9.93 -6.62 4.43
N ILE A 71 10.77 -5.61 4.64
CA ILE A 71 10.44 -4.23 4.28
C ILE A 71 11.33 -3.85 3.11
N SER A 72 10.72 -3.52 1.97
CA SER A 72 11.44 -3.11 0.77
C SER A 72 12.22 -1.82 1.03
N PRO A 73 13.28 -1.55 0.23
CA PRO A 73 13.85 -0.21 0.19
C PRO A 73 12.76 0.84 -0.07
N ALA A 74 12.88 1.99 0.59
CA ALA A 74 12.09 3.16 0.26
C ALA A 74 12.67 3.78 -1.01
N VAL A 75 11.80 4.15 -1.94
CA VAL A 75 12.19 4.92 -3.11
C VAL A 75 11.64 6.33 -2.90
N PRO A 76 12.48 7.37 -2.92
CA PRO A 76 12.02 8.75 -2.91
C PRO A 76 11.96 9.34 -4.32
N TRP A 77 11.02 10.26 -4.52
CA TRP A 77 10.94 11.13 -5.67
C TRP A 77 11.30 12.53 -5.21
N ILE A 78 12.16 13.15 -5.98
CA ILE A 78 12.66 14.49 -5.71
C ILE A 78 12.20 15.37 -6.87
N SER A 79 11.83 16.59 -6.54
CA SER A 79 11.59 17.68 -7.48
C SER A 79 12.73 17.84 -8.49
N ARG A 80 12.43 18.39 -9.67
CA ARG A 80 13.40 18.54 -10.76
C ARG A 80 14.59 19.45 -10.41
N ASP A 81 14.35 20.43 -9.57
CA ASP A 81 15.37 21.35 -9.03
C ASP A 81 16.13 20.74 -7.83
N MET A 82 15.83 19.51 -7.43
CA MET A 82 16.51 18.75 -6.38
C MET A 82 16.41 19.35 -4.98
N THR A 83 15.44 20.23 -4.74
CA THR A 83 15.32 20.97 -3.46
C THR A 83 14.33 20.34 -2.48
N ARG A 84 13.32 19.62 -2.98
CA ARG A 84 12.24 19.01 -2.17
C ARG A 84 11.93 17.57 -2.55
N PHE A 85 11.62 16.75 -1.53
CA PHE A 85 10.95 15.46 -1.72
C PHE A 85 9.50 15.69 -2.13
N THR A 86 9.06 15.00 -3.17
CA THR A 86 7.69 15.13 -3.71
C THR A 86 6.85 13.88 -3.46
N SER A 87 7.49 12.73 -3.29
CA SER A 87 6.80 11.48 -2.99
C SER A 87 7.77 10.44 -2.42
N CYS A 88 7.26 9.43 -1.72
CA CYS A 88 7.99 8.19 -1.51
C CYS A 88 7.09 6.97 -1.66
N VAL A 89 7.68 5.86 -2.10
CA VAL A 89 7.02 4.55 -2.22
C VAL A 89 7.79 3.53 -1.40
N MET A 90 7.06 2.74 -0.63
CA MET A 90 7.57 1.66 0.20
C MET A 90 6.66 0.45 0.08
N ALA A 91 7.18 -0.73 0.40
CA ALA A 91 6.39 -1.92 0.59
C ALA A 91 6.85 -2.69 1.84
N ALA A 92 5.90 -3.29 2.54
CA ALA A 92 6.16 -4.20 3.65
C ALA A 92 5.41 -5.50 3.41
N TYR A 93 6.10 -6.63 3.51
CA TYR A 93 5.62 -7.96 3.19
C TYR A 93 5.64 -8.85 4.44
N ILE A 94 4.65 -9.71 4.56
CA ILE A 94 4.57 -10.83 5.50
C ILE A 94 4.37 -12.08 4.65
N GLY A 95 5.44 -12.86 4.46
CA GLY A 95 5.48 -13.91 3.46
C GLY A 95 5.13 -13.37 2.05
N PRO A 96 4.14 -13.94 1.34
CA PRO A 96 3.83 -13.58 -0.04
C PRO A 96 2.97 -12.32 -0.22
N ILE A 97 2.39 -11.80 0.86
CA ILE A 97 1.45 -10.66 0.83
C ILE A 97 2.09 -9.46 1.48
N GLY A 98 1.92 -8.29 0.88
CA GLY A 98 2.40 -7.04 1.45
C GLY A 98 1.44 -5.89 1.29
N ILE A 99 1.80 -4.77 1.89
CA ILE A 99 1.17 -3.48 1.72
C ILE A 99 2.16 -2.57 0.99
N ARG A 100 1.76 -2.05 -0.17
CA ARG A 100 2.43 -0.91 -0.82
C ARG A 100 1.89 0.36 -0.17
N TYR A 101 2.78 1.19 0.32
CA TYR A 101 2.47 2.54 0.75
C TYR A 101 3.12 3.56 -0.17
N GLU A 102 2.36 4.59 -0.47
CA GLU A 102 2.84 5.76 -1.20
C GLU A 102 2.41 7.01 -0.46
N TRP A 103 3.34 7.95 -0.36
CA TRP A 103 3.07 9.30 0.10
C TRP A 103 3.35 10.29 -1.03
N VAL A 104 2.51 11.31 -1.18
CA VAL A 104 2.64 12.39 -2.17
C VAL A 104 2.53 13.74 -1.46
N ALA A 105 3.57 14.57 -1.52
CA ALA A 105 3.64 15.81 -0.75
C ALA A 105 2.49 16.79 -1.03
N ASP A 106 2.03 16.84 -2.29
CA ASP A 106 0.97 17.73 -2.75
C ASP A 106 -0.45 17.13 -2.54
N GLY A 107 -0.55 15.96 -1.90
CA GLY A 107 -1.81 15.24 -1.70
C GLY A 107 -2.17 14.28 -2.83
N ILE A 108 -3.20 13.47 -2.60
CA ILE A 108 -3.81 12.56 -3.57
C ILE A 108 -5.27 13.02 -3.78
N PRO A 109 -5.70 13.30 -5.03
CA PRO A 109 -7.08 13.69 -5.32
C PRO A 109 -8.09 12.69 -4.79
N ASP A 110 -9.22 13.17 -4.28
CA ASP A 110 -10.27 12.36 -3.65
C ASP A 110 -10.74 11.21 -4.55
N GLU A 111 -10.90 11.46 -5.86
CA GLU A 111 -11.28 10.44 -6.85
C GLU A 111 -10.22 9.36 -7.10
N GLU A 112 -8.96 9.59 -6.70
CA GLU A 112 -7.86 8.63 -6.82
C GLU A 112 -7.55 7.93 -5.48
N ARG A 113 -8.15 8.37 -4.36
CA ARG A 113 -7.93 7.78 -3.03
C ARG A 113 -8.68 6.47 -2.88
N ASP A 114 -7.99 5.38 -3.16
CA ASP A 114 -8.54 4.03 -3.07
C ASP A 114 -7.82 3.14 -2.05
N GLN A 115 -8.05 3.38 -0.76
CA GLN A 115 -7.45 2.59 0.31
C GLN A 115 -8.02 1.17 0.36
N PHE A 116 -7.18 0.15 0.54
CA PHE A 116 -7.67 -1.22 0.68
C PHE A 116 -8.70 -1.38 1.81
N PHE A 117 -8.55 -0.63 2.91
CA PHE A 117 -9.42 -0.70 4.08
C PHE A 117 -10.76 0.05 3.91
N HIS A 118 -10.98 0.74 2.78
CA HIS A 118 -12.30 1.23 2.39
C HIS A 118 -13.21 0.12 1.86
N HIS A 119 -12.65 -1.04 1.51
CA HIS A 119 -13.38 -2.14 0.88
C HIS A 119 -13.72 -3.27 1.84
N SER A 120 -14.93 -3.80 1.70
CA SER A 120 -15.32 -5.04 2.37
C SER A 120 -14.60 -6.28 1.83
N HIS A 121 -14.15 -6.21 0.57
CA HIS A 121 -13.43 -7.29 -0.13
C HIS A 121 -12.25 -6.70 -0.91
N PRO A 122 -11.17 -6.26 -0.23
CA PRO A 122 -10.02 -5.70 -0.91
C PRO A 122 -9.36 -6.73 -1.81
N VAL A 123 -8.89 -6.27 -2.97
CA VAL A 123 -8.22 -7.12 -3.96
C VAL A 123 -6.70 -7.07 -3.79
N ILE A 124 -6.04 -8.18 -4.11
CA ILE A 124 -4.57 -8.26 -4.11
C ILE A 124 -4.07 -7.81 -5.49
N ASN A 125 -3.24 -6.77 -5.50
CA ASN A 125 -2.57 -6.30 -6.72
C ASN A 125 -1.28 -7.08 -6.95
N TYR A 126 -1.22 -7.82 -8.06
CA TYR A 126 -0.06 -8.64 -8.39
C TYR A 126 0.95 -7.86 -9.23
N PHE A 127 2.24 -7.95 -8.88
CA PHE A 127 3.35 -7.34 -9.61
C PHE A 127 4.40 -8.39 -9.97
N ARG A 128 5.18 -8.13 -11.02
CA ARG A 128 6.23 -9.08 -11.45
C ARG A 128 7.50 -8.95 -10.60
N ASN A 129 7.78 -7.75 -10.10
CA ASN A 129 8.98 -7.42 -9.37
C ASN A 129 8.80 -6.09 -8.60
N GLU A 130 9.76 -5.74 -7.74
CA GLU A 130 9.74 -4.51 -6.94
C GLU A 130 9.76 -3.23 -7.79
N LYS A 131 10.38 -3.24 -8.98
CA LYS A 131 10.34 -2.07 -9.89
C LYS A 131 8.92 -1.80 -10.36
N ASP A 132 8.16 -2.84 -10.67
CA ASP A 132 6.75 -2.73 -11.05
C ASP A 132 5.87 -2.26 -9.88
N VAL A 133 6.18 -2.67 -8.64
CA VAL A 133 5.51 -2.15 -7.42
C VAL A 133 5.70 -0.65 -7.30
N VAL A 134 6.96 -0.20 -7.42
CA VAL A 134 7.32 1.21 -7.40
C VAL A 134 6.54 2.00 -8.45
N MET A 135 6.56 1.50 -9.70
CA MET A 135 5.97 2.19 -10.85
C MET A 135 4.45 1.97 -11.02
N LYS A 136 3.78 1.33 -10.06
CA LYS A 136 2.35 0.96 -10.14
C LYS A 136 1.97 0.12 -11.38
N LYS A 137 2.88 -0.72 -11.87
CA LYS A 137 2.67 -1.55 -13.07
C LYS A 137 2.17 -2.94 -12.71
N THR A 138 0.86 -3.07 -12.49
CA THR A 138 0.26 -4.38 -12.17
C THR A 138 0.46 -5.39 -13.30
N ARG A 139 0.68 -6.64 -12.92
CA ARG A 139 0.76 -7.77 -13.83
C ARG A 139 -0.62 -7.96 -14.44
N LYS A 140 -0.71 -7.87 -15.78
CA LYS A 140 -1.92 -8.26 -16.50
C LYS A 140 -2.27 -9.72 -16.16
N PRO A 141 -3.52 -10.02 -15.75
CA PRO A 141 -3.93 -11.40 -15.51
C PRO A 141 -3.70 -12.25 -16.78
N GLY A 142 -3.28 -13.50 -16.56
CA GLY A 142 -3.14 -14.49 -17.63
C GLY A 142 -4.48 -14.77 -18.30
N ARG A 143 -4.48 -15.42 -19.48
CA ARG A 143 -5.71 -15.65 -20.26
C ARG A 143 -6.79 -16.39 -19.45
N PHE A 144 -6.41 -17.41 -18.67
CA PHE A 144 -7.32 -18.13 -17.78
C PHE A 144 -7.88 -17.25 -16.64
N ALA A 145 -7.03 -16.48 -15.96
CA ALA A 145 -7.45 -15.59 -14.89
C ALA A 145 -8.40 -14.48 -15.41
N ARG A 146 -8.19 -13.98 -16.64
CA ARG A 146 -9.15 -13.05 -17.28
C ARG A 146 -10.49 -13.70 -17.56
N LEU A 147 -10.50 -14.96 -18.00
CA LEU A 147 -11.73 -15.70 -18.28
C LEU A 147 -12.55 -15.91 -17.01
N VAL A 148 -11.88 -16.26 -15.90
CA VAL A 148 -12.49 -16.37 -14.57
C VAL A 148 -12.98 -15.00 -14.09
N GLN A 149 -12.17 -13.94 -14.16
CA GLN A 149 -12.59 -12.59 -13.77
C GLN A 149 -13.79 -12.07 -14.59
N TRP A 150 -13.90 -12.45 -15.87
CA TRP A 150 -15.06 -12.12 -16.70
C TRP A 150 -16.32 -12.87 -16.23
N ALA A 151 -16.19 -14.15 -15.89
CA ALA A 151 -17.31 -14.97 -15.41
C ALA A 151 -17.84 -14.55 -14.03
N TYR A 152 -17.02 -13.87 -13.23
CA TYR A 152 -17.37 -13.41 -11.87
C TYR A 152 -17.48 -11.89 -11.75
N ARG A 153 -17.70 -11.15 -12.85
CA ARG A 153 -18.11 -9.75 -12.74
C ARG A 153 -19.53 -9.68 -12.15
N PRO A 154 -19.78 -8.82 -11.14
CA PRO A 154 -21.13 -8.56 -10.65
C PRO A 154 -21.99 -7.87 -11.71
#